data_AF-A0A7X7EDX2-F1
#
_entry.id   AF-A0A7X7EDX2-F1
#
_cell.length_a   1.000
_cell.length_b   1.000
_cell.length_c   1.000
_cell.angle_alpha   90.00
_cell.angle_beta   90.00
_cell.angle_gamma   90.00
#
_symmetry.space_group_name_H-M   'P 1'
#
loop_
_entity.id
_entity.type
_entity.pdbx_description
1 polymer ?
#
loop_
_entity_poly.entity_id
_entity_poly.type
_entity_poly.pdbx_seq_one_letter_code
_entity_poly.pdbx_strand_id
1 'polypeptide(L)'
;MYGYSLLGLVGVLFNIPIKQSGHYFCSQFVAEVLMKSEVVSSPKVPQLITTDGLRALLKHDLLYEGVGDPSLLNQAMNHAKVS
;
A
#
# COMPACT_ATOMS: atom_id res chain seq x y z
N MET A 1 2.21 15.55 0.37
CA MET A 1 1.68 15.30 1.74
C MET A 1 0.84 14.02 1.69
N TYR A 2 1.25 12.95 2.38
CA TYR A 2 0.41 11.76 2.50
C TYR A 2 -0.75 12.07 3.44
N GLY A 3 -1.93 12.30 2.85
CA GLY A 3 -3.17 12.46 3.60
C GLY A 3 -3.65 11.10 4.10
N TYR A 4 -3.22 10.71 5.29
CA TYR A 4 -3.91 9.65 6.01
C TYR A 4 -5.24 10.24 6.50
N SER A 5 -6.35 9.90 5.85
CA SER A 5 -7.66 10.12 6.46
C SER A 5 -7.72 9.26 7.71
N LEU A 6 -7.88 9.90 8.87
CA LEU A 6 -8.08 9.22 10.17
C LEU A 6 -9.20 8.17 10.07
N LEU A 7 -10.20 8.40 9.20
CA LEU A 7 -11.24 7.44 8.82
C LEU A 7 -10.72 6.13 8.19
N GLY A 8 -9.67 6.18 7.37
CA GLY A 8 -9.04 5.00 6.80
C GLY A 8 -8.29 4.16 7.83
N LEU A 9 -7.62 4.82 8.79
CA LEU A 9 -6.96 4.14 9.91
C LEU A 9 -7.99 3.46 10.82
N VAL A 10 -9.11 4.14 11.10
CA VAL A 10 -10.25 3.57 11.85
C VAL A 10 -10.86 2.39 11.09
N GLY A 11 -11.06 2.49 9.76
CA GLY A 11 -11.57 1.38 8.94
C GLY A 11 -10.72 0.11 8.98
N VAL A 12 -9.39 0.27 8.90
CA VAL A 12 -8.45 -0.85 9.02
C VAL A 12 -8.51 -1.49 10.42
N LEU A 13 -8.63 -0.67 11.47
CA LEU A 13 -8.71 -1.14 12.85
C LEU A 13 -10.01 -1.92 13.13
N PHE A 14 -11.11 -1.57 12.46
CA PHE A 14 -12.41 -2.25 12.59
C PHE A 14 -12.65 -3.38 11.57
N ASN A 15 -11.68 -3.70 10.69
CA ASN A 15 -11.80 -4.73 9.65
C ASN A 15 -13.04 -4.55 8.72
N ILE A 16 -13.50 -3.30 8.58
CA ILE A 16 -14.60 -2.95 7.69
C ILE A 16 -13.97 -2.56 6.36
N PRO A 17 -14.28 -3.24 5.25
CA PRO A 17 -13.79 -2.84 3.93
C PRO A 17 -14.41 -1.49 3.56
N ILE A 18 -13.78 -0.38 3.96
CA ILE A 18 -14.22 0.96 3.61
C ILE A 18 -13.90 1.16 2.13
N LYS A 19 -14.93 0.99 1.31
CA LYS A 19 -14.90 1.26 -0.14
C LYS A 19 -14.90 2.78 -0.35
N GLN A 20 -13.76 3.45 -0.14
CA GLN A 20 -13.61 4.85 -0.59
C GLN A 20 -13.43 4.84 -2.11
N SER A 21 -14.49 5.18 -2.85
CA SER A 21 -14.44 5.35 -4.30
C SER A 21 -13.39 6.41 -4.65
N GLY A 22 -12.29 6.00 -5.27
CA GLY A 22 -11.22 6.89 -5.75
C GLY A 22 -9.88 6.77 -5.01
N HIS A 23 -9.78 5.98 -3.94
CA HIS A 23 -8.52 5.83 -3.19
C HIS A 23 -8.18 4.36 -2.96
N TYR A 24 -6.95 3.99 -3.34
CA TYR A 24 -6.36 2.68 -3.07
C TYR A 24 -5.24 2.86 -2.05
N PHE A 25 -5.15 1.96 -1.06
CA PHE A 25 -3.88 1.78 -0.35
C PHE A 25 -2.83 1.22 -1.31
N CYS A 26 -1.56 1.57 -1.10
CA CYS A 26 -0.47 1.07 -1.94
C CYS A 26 -0.44 -0.47 -1.98
N SER A 27 -0.63 -1.12 -0.82
CA SER A 27 -0.72 -2.59 -0.73
C SER A 27 -1.96 -3.14 -1.44
N GLN A 28 -3.11 -2.45 -1.36
CA GLN A 28 -4.34 -2.85 -2.03
C GLN A 28 -4.20 -2.80 -3.55
N PHE A 29 -3.61 -1.73 -4.09
CA PHE A 29 -3.41 -1.58 -5.54
C PHE A 29 -2.55 -2.72 -6.09
N VAL A 30 -1.39 -2.96 -5.47
CA VAL A 30 -0.46 -4.02 -5.91
C VAL A 30 -1.10 -5.40 -5.76
N ALA A 31 -1.79 -5.66 -4.64
CA ALA A 31 -2.51 -6.92 -4.44
C ALA A 31 -3.58 -7.16 -5.50
N GLU A 32 -4.36 -6.14 -5.85
CA GLU A 32 -5.41 -6.25 -6.86
C GLU A 32 -4.86 -6.52 -8.25
N VAL A 33 -3.77 -5.85 -8.64
CA VAL A 33 -3.09 -6.10 -9.93
C VAL A 33 -2.58 -7.54 -9.99
N LEU A 34 -1.87 -8.01 -8.95
CA LEU A 34 -1.28 -9.35 -8.93
C LEU A 34 -2.33 -10.47 -8.92
N MET A 35 -3.46 -10.26 -8.25
CA MET A 35 -4.57 -11.21 -8.26
C MET A 35 -5.29 -11.24 -9.60
N LYS A 36 -5.52 -10.07 -10.22
CA LYS A 36 -6.13 -9.99 -11.55
C LYS A 36 -5.26 -10.59 -12.64
N SER A 37 -3.94 -10.55 -12.48
CA SER A 37 -3.00 -11.23 -13.38
C SER A 37 -2.77 -12.69 -13.01
N GLU A 38 -3.51 -13.25 -12.05
CA GLU A 38 -3.40 -14.64 -11.58
C GLU A 38 -2.00 -15.03 -11.07
N VAL A 39 -1.17 -14.05 -10.71
CA VAL A 39 0.21 -14.27 -10.22
C VAL A 39 0.18 -14.71 -8.75
N VAL A 40 -0.78 -14.21 -7.98
CA VAL A 40 -0.99 -14.60 -6.57
C VAL A 40 -2.47 -14.86 -6.29
N SER A 41 -2.75 -15.77 -5.37
CA SER A 41 -4.11 -16.04 -4.89
C SER A 41 -4.17 -15.92 -3.37
N SER A 42 -5.24 -15.33 -2.86
CA SER A 42 -5.48 -15.15 -1.42
C SER A 42 -6.97 -15.30 -1.12
N PRO A 43 -7.32 -15.87 0.04
CA PRO A 43 -8.70 -15.89 0.52
C PRO A 43 -9.19 -14.50 0.98
N LYS A 44 -8.29 -13.51 1.12
CA LYS A 44 -8.64 -12.14 1.51
C LYS A 44 -8.83 -11.27 0.27
N VAL A 45 -9.84 -10.40 0.30
CA VAL A 45 -10.00 -9.35 -0.72
C VAL A 45 -8.80 -8.38 -0.71
N PRO A 46 -8.41 -7.79 -1.86
CA PRO A 46 -7.26 -6.86 -1.94
C PRO A 46 -7.28 -5.72 -0.93
N GLN A 47 -8.48 -5.23 -0.58
CA GLN A 47 -8.68 -4.13 0.37
C GLN A 47 -8.26 -4.47 1.80
N LEU A 48 -8.22 -5.76 2.16
CA LEU A 48 -7.80 -6.25 3.47
C LEU A 48 -6.35 -6.76 3.47
N ILE A 49 -5.62 -6.57 2.37
CA ILE A 49 -4.21 -6.93 2.28
C ILE A 49 -3.37 -5.74 2.74
N THR A 50 -2.77 -5.93 3.92
CA THR A 50 -1.77 -5.01 4.47
C THR A 50 -0.44 -5.17 3.73
N THR A 51 0.48 -4.22 3.90
CA THR A 51 1.84 -4.29 3.33
C THR A 51 2.56 -5.58 3.74
N ASP A 52 2.45 -6.00 5.01
CA ASP A 52 3.00 -7.27 5.48
C ASP A 52 2.29 -8.48 4.87
N GLY A 53 0.97 -8.42 4.73
CA GLY A 53 0.19 -9.47 4.06
C GLY A 53 0.60 -9.62 2.60
N LEU A 54 0.84 -8.51 1.89
CA LEU A 54 1.33 -8.52 0.51
C LEU A 54 2.73 -9.12 0.42
N ARG A 55 3.63 -8.75 1.34
CA ARG A 55 4.98 -9.33 1.42
C ARG A 55 4.95 -10.84 1.65
N ALA A 56 4.05 -11.30 2.52
CA ALA A 56 3.85 -12.73 2.78
C ALA A 56 3.23 -13.49 1.59
N LEU A 57 2.34 -12.84 0.82
CA LEU A 57 1.74 -13.42 -0.38
C LEU A 57 2.74 -13.60 -1.51
N LEU A 58 3.66 -12.65 -1.66
CA LEU A 58 4.65 -12.67 -2.73
C LEU A 58 5.67 -13.80 -2.56
N LYS A 59 5.96 -14.28 -1.33
CA LYS A 59 6.96 -15.34 -1.04
C LYS A 59 8.20 -15.27 -1.96
N HIS A 60 8.70 -14.07 -2.22
CA HIS A 60 9.85 -13.86 -3.09
C HIS A 60 11.10 -13.67 -2.26
N ASP A 61 12.22 -14.11 -2.81
CA ASP A 61 13.53 -13.80 -2.26
C ASP A 61 13.72 -12.28 -2.30
N LEU A 62 14.16 -11.70 -1.18
CA LEU A 62 14.49 -10.29 -1.09
C LEU A 62 15.68 -10.01 -2.01
N LEU A 63 15.42 -9.52 -3.22
CA LEU A 63 16.46 -9.24 -4.20
C LEU A 63 17.29 -7.99 -3.85
N TYR A 64 16.69 -7.03 -3.16
CA TYR A 64 17.31 -5.77 -2.80
C TYR A 64 16.66 -5.13 -1.58
N GLU A 65 17.48 -4.62 -0.68
CA GLU A 65 17.09 -3.76 0.44
C GLU A 65 18.13 -2.65 0.57
N GLY A 66 17.67 -1.41 0.83
CA GLY A 66 18.54 -0.25 0.94
C GLY A 66 17.92 0.83 1.82
N VAL A 67 18.77 1.61 2.48
CA VAL A 67 18.33 2.76 3.27
C VAL A 67 18.04 3.92 2.31
N GLY A 68 16.81 4.41 2.33
CA GLY A 68 16.48 5.63 1.59
C GLY A 68 17.21 6.82 2.19
N ASP A 69 17.98 7.55 1.37
CA ASP A 69 18.62 8.79 1.81
C ASP A 69 17.54 9.81 2.25
N PRO A 70 17.52 10.22 3.53
CA PRO A 70 16.51 11.14 4.04
C PRO A 70 16.51 12.50 3.31
N SER A 71 17.65 12.91 2.75
CA SER A 71 17.76 14.17 2.00
C SER A 71 16.98 14.13 0.69
N LEU A 72 16.95 12.98 0.01
CA LEU A 72 16.15 12.77 -1.20
C LEU A 72 14.65 12.77 -0.90
N LEU A 73 14.25 12.21 0.25
CA LEU A 73 12.86 12.24 0.70
C LEU A 73 12.39 13.69 0.92
N ASN A 74 13.21 14.50 1.61
CA ASN A 74 12.92 15.91 1.85
C ASN A 74 12.86 16.71 0.55
N GLN A 75 13.75 16.43 -0.41
CA GLN A 75 13.74 17.10 -1.71
C GLN A 75 12.47 16.79 -2.52
N ALA A 76 12.06 15.52 -2.56
CA ALA A 76 10.82 15.10 -3.21
C ALA A 76 9.57 15.71 -2.55
N MET A 77 9.55 15.77 -1.21
CA MET A 77 8.44 16.37 -0.47
C MET A 77 8.33 17.89 -0.67
N ASN A 78 9.46 18.59 -0.83
CA ASN A 78 9.48 20.02 -1.12
C ASN A 78 8.96 20.32 -2.53
N HIS A 79 9.30 19.50 -3.53
CA HIS A 79 8.79 19.65 -4.89
C HIS A 79 7.26 19.44 -4.98
N ALA A 80 6.71 18.49 -4.22
CA ALA A 80 5.27 18.20 -4.22
C ALA A 80 4.40 19.25 -3.49
N LYS A 81 5.00 20.23 -2.80
CA LYS A 81 4.29 21.32 -2.09
C LYS A 81 4.14 22.59 -2.93
N VAL A 82 4.72 22.62 -4.13
CA VAL A 82 4.77 23.80 -5.03
C VAL A 82 3.75 23.70 -6.18
N SER A 83 2.94 22.64 -6.23
CA SER A 83 1.87 22.48 -7.22
C SER A 83 0.47 22.47 -6.60
#